data_AF-A0A9J8CHS5-F1
#
_entry.id   AF-A0A9J8CHS5-F1
#
_cell.length_a   1.000
_cell.length_b   1.000
_cell.length_c   1.000
_cell.angle_alpha   90.00
_cell.angle_beta   90.00
_cell.angle_gamma   90.00
#
_symmetry.space_group_name_H-M   'P 1'
#
loop_
_entity.id
_entity.type
_entity.pdbx_description
1 polymer ?
#
loop_
_entity_poly.entity_id
_entity_poly.type
_entity_poly.pdbx_seq_one_letter_code
_entity_poly.pdbx_strand_id
1 'polypeptide(L)'
;MMRYNPVAQYVPRKQLVVADTLSQHPQPTISSVFSELVQEVEAYENAVSGAWPISPTKLESVKSETEMDFELQKVRQYVTDGWPRYGANVPQALKSYYSARHHLSIFQDLVLYDDRIIIPQNMRSDILQRLHSGHQGIVKCRKRARCSVWWPGLSQEIQQLVNSCKDCLESRPTQRKEPLLTTPLPDRPWERIGADICEVNKQHYLVVVDYFSRYTDIAHLQNLSGETTRACLKNMFARWGCPNILFTDNGPQFSGSAFKDFARDYDFQHITSSPYYAQSNGEAERAVQTAKRILKQSDPFTSLMSYRATPLQATGVSPAQLMMGRQIRTTVPTLESHLPPEWHDLRRVRKAHQKAKRTYRKYYNKRNGIRTLPEIPPGTSVAVKLDAERGWIRSGTILRKCESPRSYLIQSETGVLR
;
A
#
# COMPACT_ATOMS: atom_id res chain seq x y z
N MET A 1 25.26 -20.78 -22.04
CA MET A 1 25.31 -22.25 -22.18
C MET A 1 24.44 -22.68 -23.34
N MET A 2 25.01 -23.31 -24.36
CA MET A 2 24.25 -23.92 -25.44
C MET A 2 23.35 -25.02 -24.87
N ARG A 3 22.05 -24.96 -25.17
CA ARG A 3 21.10 -26.02 -24.78
C ARG A 3 21.23 -27.14 -25.80
N TYR A 4 21.94 -28.19 -25.45
CA TYR A 4 21.95 -29.42 -26.24
C TYR A 4 20.70 -30.24 -25.89
N ASN A 5 20.04 -30.79 -26.93
CA ASN A 5 19.04 -31.85 -26.79
C ASN A 5 19.71 -33.15 -27.24
N PRO A 6 20.43 -33.86 -26.35
CA PRO A 6 21.09 -35.09 -26.75
C PRO A 6 20.03 -36.15 -27.07
N VAL A 7 20.17 -36.80 -28.21
CA VAL A 7 19.40 -37.99 -28.57
C VAL A 7 20.19 -39.19 -28.10
N ALA A 8 19.76 -39.80 -27.00
CA ALA A 8 20.35 -41.04 -26.51
C ALA A 8 19.82 -42.21 -27.35
N GLN A 9 20.72 -42.95 -28.00
CA GLN A 9 20.40 -44.19 -28.70
C GLN A 9 21.12 -45.36 -28.02
N TYR A 10 20.39 -46.46 -27.82
CA TYR A 10 20.99 -47.69 -27.32
C TYR A 10 21.90 -48.29 -28.37
N VAL A 11 23.18 -48.44 -28.03
CA VAL A 11 24.15 -49.17 -28.85
C VAL A 11 24.45 -50.50 -28.15
N PRO A 12 24.12 -51.65 -28.75
CA PRO A 12 24.43 -52.95 -28.20
C PRO A 12 25.93 -53.10 -27.90
N ARG A 13 26.28 -53.74 -26.77
CA ARG A 13 27.68 -53.90 -26.31
C ARG A 13 28.64 -54.42 -27.39
N LYS A 14 28.18 -55.32 -28.25
CA LYS A 14 28.95 -55.90 -29.38
C LYS A 14 29.43 -54.85 -30.40
N GLN A 15 28.78 -53.69 -30.46
CA GLN A 15 29.11 -52.58 -31.36
C GLN A 15 29.97 -51.50 -30.67
N LEU A 16 30.12 -51.55 -29.33
CA LEU A 16 30.94 -50.64 -28.53
C LEU A 16 32.36 -51.18 -28.34
N VAL A 17 32.97 -51.67 -29.43
CA VAL A 17 34.24 -52.42 -29.38
C VAL A 17 35.35 -51.64 -28.69
N VAL A 18 35.46 -50.33 -28.94
CA VAL A 18 36.52 -49.48 -28.36
C VAL A 18 36.29 -49.21 -26.86
N ALA A 19 35.06 -48.83 -26.48
CA ALA A 19 34.76 -48.54 -25.08
C ALA A 19 34.80 -49.81 -24.21
N ASP A 20 34.32 -50.94 -24.74
CA ASP A 20 34.32 -52.23 -24.05
C ASP A 20 35.74 -52.81 -23.91
N THR A 21 36.62 -52.63 -24.91
CA THR A 21 38.04 -53.02 -24.79
C THR A 21 38.79 -52.18 -23.77
N LEU A 22 38.59 -50.85 -23.77
CA LEU A 22 39.22 -49.94 -22.80
C LEU A 22 38.70 -50.15 -21.36
N SER A 23 37.42 -50.47 -21.18
CA SER A 23 36.85 -50.78 -19.86
C SER A 23 37.32 -52.13 -19.29
N GLN A 24 37.60 -53.11 -20.16
CA GLN A 24 38.01 -54.46 -19.73
C GLN A 24 39.52 -54.60 -19.55
N HIS A 25 40.33 -53.69 -20.10
CA HIS A 25 41.78 -53.69 -19.98
C HIS A 25 42.32 -52.35 -19.44
N PRO A 26 41.91 -51.93 -18.23
CA PRO A 26 42.47 -50.73 -17.62
C PRO A 26 43.97 -50.95 -17.38
N GLN A 27 44.81 -50.07 -17.95
CA GLN A 27 46.24 -50.16 -17.73
C GLN A 27 46.58 -49.77 -16.28
N PRO A 28 47.31 -50.61 -15.53
CA PRO A 28 47.60 -50.37 -14.11
C PRO A 28 48.74 -49.35 -13.89
N THR A 29 49.45 -48.96 -14.95
CA THR A 29 50.64 -48.09 -14.83
C THR A 29 50.41 -46.79 -15.59
N ILE A 30 50.53 -45.69 -14.84
CA ILE A 30 50.35 -44.33 -15.32
C ILE A 30 51.52 -44.00 -16.28
N SER A 31 51.23 -43.93 -17.58
CA SER A 31 52.17 -43.47 -18.61
C SER A 31 52.51 -41.98 -18.40
N SER A 32 53.70 -41.54 -18.83
CA SER A 32 54.13 -40.12 -18.80
C SER A 32 53.11 -39.16 -19.44
N VAL A 33 52.36 -39.66 -20.44
CA VAL A 33 51.29 -38.93 -21.14
C VAL A 33 50.12 -38.55 -20.21
N PHE A 34 49.84 -39.33 -19.17
CA PHE A 34 48.81 -38.99 -18.19
C PHE A 34 49.30 -37.93 -17.20
N SER A 35 50.61 -37.87 -16.94
CA SER A 35 51.22 -36.80 -16.13
C SER A 35 51.17 -35.45 -16.84
N GLU A 36 51.40 -35.43 -18.16
CA GLU A 36 51.23 -34.22 -18.98
C GLU A 36 49.77 -33.77 -19.01
N LEU A 37 48.82 -34.70 -19.18
CA LEU A 37 47.39 -34.38 -19.16
C LEU A 37 46.93 -33.83 -17.80
N VAL A 38 47.42 -34.40 -16.69
CA VAL A 38 47.14 -33.90 -15.33
C VAL A 38 47.73 -32.51 -15.14
N GLN A 39 48.95 -32.26 -15.60
CA GLN A 39 49.58 -30.94 -15.53
C GLN A 39 48.85 -29.89 -16.38
N GLU A 40 48.36 -30.26 -17.57
CA GLU A 40 47.55 -29.36 -18.41
C GLU A 40 46.20 -29.03 -17.76
N VAL A 41 45.54 -30.00 -17.12
CA VAL A 41 44.30 -29.79 -16.37
C VAL A 41 44.57 -28.87 -15.17
N GLU A 42 45.60 -29.13 -14.37
CA GLU A 42 45.98 -28.29 -13.24
C GLU A 42 46.34 -26.86 -13.67
N ALA A 43 47.07 -26.70 -14.78
CA ALA A 43 47.40 -25.38 -15.34
C ALA A 43 46.15 -24.63 -15.81
N TYR A 44 45.21 -25.32 -16.45
CA TYR A 44 43.93 -24.76 -16.86
C TYR A 44 43.08 -24.35 -15.64
N GLU A 45 42.98 -25.21 -14.63
CA GLU A 45 42.27 -24.90 -13.38
C GLU A 45 42.87 -23.69 -12.68
N ASN A 46 44.20 -23.62 -12.58
CA ASN A 46 44.90 -22.48 -11.99
C ASN A 46 44.69 -21.18 -12.79
N ALA A 47 44.67 -21.25 -14.12
CA ALA A 47 44.38 -20.10 -14.98
C ALA A 47 42.93 -19.62 -14.82
N VAL A 48 41.97 -20.56 -14.71
CA VAL A 48 40.55 -20.24 -14.46
C VAL A 48 40.38 -19.58 -13.08
N SER A 49 41.00 -20.14 -12.04
CA SER A 49 40.96 -19.57 -10.68
C SER A 49 41.64 -18.22 -10.57
N GLY A 50 42.78 -18.04 -11.26
CA GLY A 50 43.52 -16.78 -11.30
C GLY A 50 42.76 -15.66 -12.03
N ALA A 51 41.80 -16.01 -12.90
CA ALA A 51 40.94 -15.07 -13.60
C ALA A 51 39.68 -14.68 -12.80
N TRP A 52 39.46 -15.25 -11.61
CA TRP A 52 38.28 -14.91 -10.81
C TRP A 52 38.37 -13.48 -10.28
N PRO A 53 37.29 -12.68 -10.38
CA PRO A 53 37.26 -11.30 -9.88
C PRO A 53 37.09 -11.21 -8.35
N ILE A 54 37.54 -12.24 -7.60
CA ILE A 54 37.44 -12.33 -6.15
C ILE A 54 38.81 -11.98 -5.56
N SER A 55 38.87 -11.10 -4.56
CA SER A 55 40.16 -10.80 -3.94
C SER A 55 40.74 -12.03 -3.25
N PRO A 56 42.07 -12.26 -3.31
CA PRO A 56 42.71 -13.41 -2.66
C PRO A 56 42.33 -13.53 -1.18
N THR A 57 42.31 -12.40 -0.47
CA THR A 57 41.91 -12.31 0.94
C THR A 57 40.49 -12.79 1.20
N LYS A 58 39.53 -12.48 0.33
CA LYS A 58 38.14 -12.91 0.50
C LYS A 58 37.99 -14.38 0.15
N LEU A 59 38.73 -14.86 -0.85
CA LEU A 59 38.77 -16.26 -1.23
C LEU A 59 39.32 -17.14 -0.09
N GLU A 60 40.46 -16.76 0.49
CA GLU A 60 41.04 -17.44 1.67
C GLU A 60 40.11 -17.42 2.88
N SER A 61 39.46 -16.28 3.16
CA SER A 61 38.47 -16.19 4.23
C SER A 61 37.31 -17.16 4.01
N VAL A 62 36.78 -17.29 2.79
CA VAL A 62 35.70 -18.26 2.50
C VAL A 62 36.20 -19.70 2.66
N LYS A 63 37.41 -20.01 2.21
CA LYS A 63 38.00 -21.36 2.37
C LYS A 63 38.17 -21.72 3.84
N SER A 64 38.80 -20.85 4.62
CA SER A 64 39.03 -21.05 6.06
C SER A 64 37.71 -21.21 6.83
N GLU A 65 36.70 -20.39 6.55
CA GLU A 65 35.38 -20.53 7.17
C GLU A 65 34.64 -21.80 6.73
N THR A 66 34.84 -22.24 5.48
CA THR A 66 34.30 -23.52 4.96
C THR A 66 34.95 -24.71 5.66
N GLU A 67 36.24 -24.63 5.99
CA GLU A 67 36.94 -25.65 6.77
C GLU A 67 36.47 -25.72 8.22
N MET A 68 35.94 -24.64 8.79
CA MET A 68 35.39 -24.64 10.16
C MET A 68 33.90 -25.02 10.21
N ASP A 69 33.19 -24.95 9.08
CA ASP A 69 31.75 -25.23 8.99
C ASP A 69 31.49 -26.75 8.94
N PHE A 70 30.98 -27.30 10.04
CA PHE A 70 30.67 -28.73 10.17
C PHE A 70 29.71 -29.25 9.09
N GLU A 71 28.72 -28.44 8.66
CA GLU A 71 27.81 -28.85 7.60
C GLU A 71 28.56 -28.94 6.28
N LEU A 72 29.34 -27.93 5.93
CA LEU A 72 30.08 -27.90 4.66
C LEU A 72 31.21 -28.93 4.61
N GLN A 73 31.88 -29.24 5.72
CA GLN A 73 32.82 -30.37 5.80
C GLN A 73 32.15 -31.69 5.40
N LYS A 74 30.95 -31.97 5.95
CA LYS A 74 30.20 -33.18 5.61
C LYS A 74 29.65 -33.15 4.18
N VAL A 75 29.22 -32.00 3.68
CA VAL A 75 28.83 -31.84 2.27
C VAL A 75 30.01 -32.11 1.36
N ARG A 76 31.22 -31.60 1.67
CA ARG A 76 32.45 -31.89 0.91
C ARG A 76 32.71 -33.39 0.88
N GLN A 77 32.67 -34.04 2.03
CA GLN A 77 32.84 -35.49 2.12
C GLN A 77 31.83 -36.24 1.22
N TYR A 78 30.54 -35.90 1.28
CA TYR A 78 29.52 -36.58 0.46
C TYR A 78 29.57 -36.26 -1.03
N VAL A 79 30.09 -35.10 -1.42
CA VAL A 79 30.30 -34.78 -2.84
C VAL A 79 31.47 -35.59 -3.40
N THR A 80 32.53 -35.83 -2.62
CA THR A 80 33.68 -36.65 -3.02
C THR A 80 33.38 -38.15 -2.95
N ASP A 81 32.90 -38.64 -1.81
CA ASP A 81 32.73 -40.07 -1.52
C ASP A 81 31.40 -40.63 -2.06
N GLY A 82 30.47 -39.74 -2.39
CA GLY A 82 29.11 -40.06 -2.81
C GLY A 82 28.08 -39.87 -1.69
N TRP A 83 26.90 -39.38 -2.08
CA TRP A 83 25.78 -39.17 -1.17
C TRP A 83 25.11 -40.51 -0.79
N PRO A 84 24.58 -40.65 0.45
CA PRO A 84 23.79 -41.80 0.82
C PRO A 84 22.62 -42.07 -0.14
N ARG A 85 22.45 -43.34 -0.53
CA ARG A 85 21.43 -43.74 -1.54
C ARG A 85 20.01 -43.37 -1.13
N TYR A 86 19.70 -43.44 0.16
CA TYR A 86 18.39 -43.09 0.72
C TYR A 86 18.50 -41.83 1.56
N GLY A 87 17.68 -40.82 1.26
CA GLY A 87 17.64 -39.55 1.99
C GLY A 87 17.26 -39.68 3.48
N ALA A 88 16.69 -40.82 3.89
CA ALA A 88 16.44 -41.14 5.29
C ALA A 88 17.74 -41.28 6.11
N ASN A 89 18.84 -41.67 5.45
CA ASN A 89 20.14 -41.88 6.08
C ASN A 89 20.99 -40.60 6.11
N VAL A 90 20.45 -39.47 5.60
CA VAL A 90 21.13 -38.19 5.60
C VAL A 90 20.76 -37.42 6.87
N PRO A 91 21.75 -36.88 7.63
CA PRO A 91 21.50 -36.03 8.79
C PRO A 91 20.52 -34.89 8.46
N GLN A 92 19.66 -34.53 9.42
CA GLN A 92 18.61 -33.52 9.20
C GLN A 92 19.17 -32.18 8.70
N ALA A 93 20.31 -31.74 9.24
CA ALA A 93 21.02 -30.52 8.82
C ALA A 93 21.39 -30.53 7.32
N LEU A 94 21.66 -31.71 6.77
CA LEU A 94 22.16 -31.88 5.40
C LEU A 94 21.08 -32.22 4.37
N LYS A 95 19.82 -32.41 4.79
CA LYS A 95 18.72 -32.76 3.88
C LYS A 95 18.48 -31.72 2.79
N SER A 96 18.65 -30.44 3.12
CA SER A 96 18.51 -29.35 2.16
C SER A 96 19.60 -29.40 1.09
N TYR A 97 20.82 -29.77 1.47
CA TYR A 97 21.93 -30.01 0.55
C TYR A 97 21.73 -31.28 -0.28
N TYR A 98 21.24 -32.37 0.32
CA TYR A 98 20.92 -33.61 -0.39
C TYR A 98 19.88 -33.41 -1.50
N SER A 99 18.90 -32.54 -1.28
CA SER A 99 17.90 -32.18 -2.30
C SER A 99 18.54 -31.46 -3.49
N ALA A 100 19.63 -30.74 -3.25
CA ALA A 100 20.42 -30.00 -4.24
C ALA A 100 21.63 -30.79 -4.78
N ARG A 101 21.86 -32.04 -4.34
CA ARG A 101 23.14 -32.76 -4.54
C ARG A 101 23.66 -32.82 -5.98
N HIS A 102 22.77 -32.87 -6.96
CA HIS A 102 23.14 -32.94 -8.39
C HIS A 102 23.72 -31.64 -8.94
N HIS A 103 23.58 -30.54 -8.19
CA HIS A 103 24.15 -29.23 -8.50
C HIS A 103 25.42 -28.93 -7.69
N LEU A 104 25.81 -29.82 -6.77
CA LEU A 104 26.93 -29.58 -5.86
C LEU A 104 28.23 -30.12 -6.46
N SER A 105 29.25 -29.28 -6.47
CA SER A 105 30.61 -29.64 -6.88
C SER A 105 31.64 -29.04 -5.93
N ILE A 106 32.86 -29.60 -5.93
CA ILE A 106 33.99 -29.07 -5.18
C ILE A 106 35.01 -28.54 -6.17
N PHE A 107 35.56 -27.37 -5.88
CA PHE A 107 36.65 -26.81 -6.65
C PHE A 107 37.57 -26.00 -5.75
N GLN A 108 38.86 -26.37 -5.70
CA GLN A 108 39.88 -25.73 -4.86
C GLN A 108 39.40 -25.44 -3.42
N ASP A 109 38.88 -26.46 -2.75
CA ASP A 109 38.33 -26.44 -1.37
C ASP A 109 37.02 -25.67 -1.17
N LEU A 110 36.48 -25.06 -2.22
CA LEU A 110 35.15 -24.45 -2.18
C LEU A 110 34.07 -25.45 -2.53
N VAL A 111 32.92 -25.31 -1.89
CA VAL A 111 31.69 -25.99 -2.31
C VAL A 111 30.92 -25.04 -3.21
N LEU A 112 30.57 -25.51 -4.41
CA LEU A 112 29.80 -24.76 -5.39
C LEU A 112 28.40 -25.35 -5.54
N TYR A 113 27.45 -24.49 -5.85
CA TYR A 113 26.14 -24.84 -6.41
C TYR A 113 26.11 -24.31 -7.84
N ASP A 114 26.13 -25.19 -8.84
CA ASP A 114 26.31 -24.83 -10.25
C ASP A 114 27.51 -23.87 -10.42
N ASP A 115 27.25 -22.60 -10.68
CA ASP A 115 28.21 -21.51 -10.88
C ASP A 115 28.33 -20.55 -9.67
N ARG A 116 27.85 -20.95 -8.49
CA ARG A 116 27.75 -20.08 -7.31
C ARG A 116 28.47 -20.65 -6.11
N ILE A 117 29.12 -19.78 -5.35
CA ILE A 117 29.83 -20.18 -4.14
C ILE A 117 28.83 -20.43 -3.01
N ILE A 118 28.97 -21.57 -2.33
CA ILE A 118 28.22 -21.85 -1.12
C ILE A 118 28.85 -21.13 0.06
N ILE A 119 28.07 -20.32 0.75
CA ILE A 119 28.57 -19.47 1.84
C ILE A 119 28.46 -20.21 3.19
N PRO A 120 29.57 -20.31 3.96
CA PRO A 120 29.56 -20.91 5.29
C PRO A 120 28.71 -20.11 6.27
N GLN A 121 28.15 -20.79 7.27
CA GLN A 121 27.15 -20.24 8.19
C GLN A 121 27.58 -18.90 8.82
N ASN A 122 28.84 -18.78 9.26
CA ASN A 122 29.38 -17.58 9.90
C ASN A 122 29.38 -16.34 8.98
N MET A 123 29.50 -16.54 7.66
CA MET A 123 29.55 -15.46 6.69
C MET A 123 28.16 -15.06 6.13
N ARG A 124 27.13 -15.89 6.36
CA ARG A 124 25.79 -15.67 5.75
C ARG A 124 25.20 -14.32 6.11
N SER A 125 25.35 -13.87 7.36
CA SER A 125 24.81 -12.58 7.81
C SER A 125 25.42 -11.38 7.05
N ASP A 126 26.75 -11.32 6.95
CA ASP A 126 27.46 -10.26 6.19
C ASP A 126 27.06 -10.28 4.71
N ILE A 127 27.06 -11.47 4.09
CA ILE A 127 26.68 -11.60 2.67
C ILE A 127 25.21 -11.23 2.45
N LEU A 128 24.31 -11.61 3.36
CA LEU A 128 22.89 -11.27 3.28
C LEU A 128 22.68 -9.74 3.34
N GLN A 129 23.39 -9.05 4.23
CA GLN A 129 23.39 -7.58 4.28
C GLN A 129 23.94 -6.95 3.00
N ARG A 130 25.05 -7.50 2.46
CA ARG A 130 25.62 -7.02 1.19
C ARG A 130 24.68 -7.22 0.01
N LEU A 131 23.93 -8.32 -0.03
CA LEU A 131 22.89 -8.56 -1.05
C LEU A 131 21.76 -7.53 -0.95
N HIS A 132 21.48 -7.04 0.26
CA HIS A 132 20.43 -6.07 0.55
C HIS A 132 20.85 -4.59 0.38
N SER A 133 22.15 -4.27 0.39
CA SER A 133 22.71 -2.90 0.48
C SER A 133 22.11 -1.84 -0.45
N GLY A 134 21.54 -2.22 -1.59
CA GLY A 134 20.90 -1.29 -2.53
C GLY A 134 19.39 -1.10 -2.32
N HIS A 135 18.78 -1.69 -1.28
CA HIS A 135 17.34 -1.65 -0.96
C HIS A 135 16.43 -1.94 -2.16
N GLN A 136 16.87 -2.84 -3.05
CA GLN A 136 16.29 -3.02 -4.38
C GLN A 136 15.02 -3.89 -4.42
N GLY A 137 14.54 -4.31 -3.26
CA GLY A 137 13.41 -5.23 -3.11
C GLY A 137 13.77 -6.71 -3.34
N ILE A 138 12.86 -7.59 -2.91
CA ILE A 138 13.06 -9.05 -2.83
C ILE A 138 13.51 -9.65 -4.17
N VAL A 139 12.88 -9.26 -5.27
CA VAL A 139 13.14 -9.85 -6.59
C VAL A 139 14.57 -9.55 -7.06
N LYS A 140 15.05 -8.32 -6.89
CA LYS A 140 16.41 -7.92 -7.32
C LYS A 140 17.47 -8.53 -6.42
N CYS A 141 17.26 -8.56 -5.09
CA CYS A 141 18.17 -9.26 -4.17
C CYS A 141 18.29 -10.76 -4.52
N ARG A 142 17.17 -11.44 -4.84
CA ARG A 142 17.20 -12.84 -5.30
C ARG A 142 17.93 -13.02 -6.63
N LYS A 143 17.75 -12.09 -7.58
CA LYS A 143 18.52 -12.12 -8.85
C LYS A 143 20.01 -11.93 -8.61
N ARG A 144 20.40 -10.99 -7.74
CA ARG A 144 21.81 -10.75 -7.37
C ARG A 144 22.43 -11.98 -6.71
N ALA A 145 21.73 -12.62 -5.78
CA ALA A 145 22.17 -13.88 -5.18
C ALA A 145 22.40 -14.98 -6.23
N ARG A 146 21.48 -15.14 -7.18
CA ARG A 146 21.62 -16.11 -8.29
C ARG A 146 22.81 -15.85 -9.22
N CYS A 147 23.47 -14.71 -9.13
CA CYS A 147 24.66 -14.42 -9.92
C CYS A 147 25.97 -14.61 -9.14
N SER A 148 25.92 -14.99 -7.86
CA SER A 148 27.15 -15.04 -7.04
C SER A 148 27.16 -16.14 -5.98
N VAL A 149 26.09 -16.28 -5.19
CA VAL A 149 26.14 -17.08 -3.95
C VAL A 149 24.89 -17.93 -3.75
N TRP A 150 25.04 -18.99 -2.96
CA TRP A 150 23.91 -19.84 -2.59
C TRP A 150 24.08 -20.44 -1.19
N TRP A 151 22.97 -20.66 -0.50
CA TRP A 151 22.86 -21.58 0.63
C TRP A 151 21.38 -21.97 0.78
N PRO A 152 21.09 -23.11 1.44
CA PRO A 152 19.72 -23.48 1.75
C PRO A 152 18.98 -22.38 2.51
N GLY A 153 17.78 -22.01 2.07
CA GLY A 153 16.96 -21.01 2.76
C GLY A 153 17.27 -19.55 2.40
N LEU A 154 18.31 -19.24 1.63
CA LEU A 154 18.70 -17.86 1.25
C LEU A 154 17.53 -17.01 0.71
N SER A 155 16.64 -17.60 -0.10
CA SER A 155 15.49 -16.88 -0.65
C SER A 155 14.47 -16.43 0.41
N GLN A 156 14.36 -17.18 1.51
CA GLN A 156 13.49 -16.87 2.65
C GLN A 156 14.16 -15.84 3.55
N GLU A 157 15.45 -15.97 3.82
CA GLU A 157 16.23 -14.99 4.59
C GLU A 157 16.23 -13.60 3.91
N ILE A 158 16.42 -13.53 2.57
CA ILE A 158 16.27 -12.28 1.80
C ILE A 158 14.88 -11.67 2.01
N GLN A 159 13.84 -12.51 1.98
CA GLN A 159 12.47 -12.03 2.12
C GLN A 159 12.21 -11.50 3.53
N GLN A 160 12.72 -12.18 4.56
CA GLN A 160 12.63 -11.72 5.94
C GLN A 160 13.36 -10.39 6.12
N LEU A 161 14.62 -10.28 5.67
CA LEU A 161 15.41 -9.06 5.78
C LEU A 161 14.77 -7.86 5.08
N VAL A 162 14.28 -8.03 3.85
CA VAL A 162 13.62 -6.93 3.11
C VAL A 162 12.27 -6.55 3.74
N ASN A 163 11.59 -7.48 4.41
CA ASN A 163 10.32 -7.20 5.09
C ASN A 163 10.49 -6.55 6.47
N SER A 164 11.63 -6.76 7.14
CA SER A 164 11.95 -6.12 8.42
C SER A 164 12.79 -4.84 8.26
N CYS A 165 13.39 -4.60 7.09
CA CYS A 165 14.18 -3.40 6.83
C CYS A 165 13.32 -2.13 6.85
N LYS A 166 13.68 -1.19 7.73
CA LYS A 166 13.03 0.12 7.88
C LYS A 166 13.01 0.92 6.58
N ASP A 167 14.15 1.10 5.92
CA ASP A 167 14.25 1.90 4.69
C ASP A 167 13.42 1.31 3.54
N CYS A 168 13.37 -0.03 3.45
CA CYS A 168 12.52 -0.72 2.49
C CYS A 168 11.03 -0.62 2.83
N LEU A 169 10.66 -0.49 4.11
CA LEU A 169 9.27 -0.28 4.51
C LEU A 169 8.81 1.15 4.23
N GLU A 170 9.64 2.15 4.54
CA GLU A 170 9.34 3.58 4.34
C GLU A 170 9.27 3.96 2.86
N SER A 171 10.11 3.35 2.01
CA SER A 171 10.13 3.59 0.57
C SER A 171 9.06 2.82 -0.23
N ARG A 172 8.23 1.98 0.44
CA ARG A 172 7.17 1.24 -0.26
C ARG A 172 6.15 2.21 -0.86
N PRO A 173 5.65 1.93 -2.07
CA PRO A 173 4.51 2.67 -2.62
C PRO A 173 3.33 2.62 -1.65
N THR A 174 2.68 3.77 -1.48
CA THR A 174 1.42 3.85 -0.72
C THR A 174 0.41 2.85 -1.30
N GLN A 175 -0.39 2.24 -0.42
CA GLN A 175 -1.44 1.32 -0.84
C GLN A 175 -2.37 1.96 -1.89
N ARG A 176 -2.88 1.12 -2.79
CA ARG A 176 -3.81 1.58 -3.83
C ARG A 176 -5.10 2.10 -3.18
N LYS A 177 -5.71 3.09 -3.82
CA LYS A 177 -6.99 3.67 -3.36
C LYS A 177 -8.09 2.61 -3.38
N GLU A 178 -8.88 2.58 -2.32
CA GLU A 178 -10.04 1.70 -2.19
C GLU A 178 -11.29 2.24 -2.93
N PRO A 179 -12.30 1.38 -3.24
CA PRO A 179 -13.51 1.80 -3.95
C PRO A 179 -14.21 2.98 -3.27
N LEU A 180 -14.65 3.98 -4.05
CA LEU A 180 -15.36 5.13 -3.48
C LEU A 180 -16.62 4.65 -2.71
N LEU A 181 -16.69 5.00 -1.43
CA LEU A 181 -17.89 4.83 -0.62
C LEU A 181 -18.76 6.07 -0.82
N THR A 182 -20.01 5.84 -1.24
CA THR A 182 -20.98 6.91 -1.42
C THR A 182 -21.92 6.93 -0.23
N THR A 183 -22.07 8.08 0.42
CA THR A 183 -23.12 8.29 1.43
C THR A 183 -24.51 8.23 0.76
N PRO A 184 -25.56 7.74 1.43
CA PRO A 184 -26.92 7.90 0.93
C PRO A 184 -27.33 9.38 0.96
N LEU A 185 -28.32 9.74 0.14
CA LEU A 185 -29.00 11.04 0.29
C LEU A 185 -29.88 10.97 1.55
N PRO A 186 -29.94 12.02 2.39
CA PRO A 186 -30.92 12.09 3.48
C PRO A 186 -32.36 11.98 2.98
N ASP A 187 -33.31 11.73 3.88
CA ASP A 187 -34.70 11.53 3.50
C ASP A 187 -35.43 12.84 3.25
N ARG A 188 -35.08 13.90 3.99
CA ARG A 188 -35.72 15.22 3.89
C ARG A 188 -34.70 16.36 3.93
N PRO A 189 -35.07 17.57 3.43
CA PRO A 189 -34.26 18.78 3.60
C PRO A 189 -33.92 19.02 5.08
N TRP A 190 -32.71 19.52 5.32
CA TRP A 190 -32.24 19.94 6.65
C TRP A 190 -32.11 18.82 7.70
N GLU A 191 -32.36 17.55 7.36
CA GLU A 191 -32.14 16.43 8.27
C GLU A 191 -30.66 16.32 8.68
N ARG A 192 -29.77 16.48 7.70
CA ARG A 192 -28.32 16.37 7.90
C ARG A 192 -27.65 17.56 7.26
N ILE A 193 -26.86 18.28 8.05
CA ILE A 193 -26.10 19.42 7.59
C ILE A 193 -24.62 19.21 7.88
N GLY A 194 -23.77 19.84 7.08
CA GLY A 194 -22.34 19.96 7.36
C GLY A 194 -21.98 21.41 7.54
N ALA A 195 -21.11 21.70 8.50
CA ALA A 195 -20.57 23.03 8.71
C ALA A 195 -19.05 22.99 8.71
N ASP A 196 -18.46 24.02 8.10
CA ASP A 196 -17.01 24.22 8.08
C ASP A 196 -16.72 25.73 8.04
N ILE A 197 -15.54 26.12 8.55
CA ILE A 197 -15.10 27.51 8.54
C ILE A 197 -14.06 27.68 7.45
N CYS A 198 -14.21 28.75 6.68
CA CYS A 198 -13.25 29.08 5.63
C CYS A 198 -12.81 30.53 5.70
N GLU A 199 -11.59 30.79 5.23
CA GLU A 199 -11.04 32.13 5.09
C GLU A 199 -11.04 32.58 3.63
N VAL A 200 -11.52 33.80 3.39
CA VAL A 200 -11.46 34.51 2.12
C VAL A 200 -11.13 35.96 2.41
N ASN A 201 -10.13 36.53 1.73
CA ASN A 201 -9.72 37.93 1.88
C ASN A 201 -9.47 38.35 3.35
N LYS A 202 -8.81 37.48 4.14
CA LYS A 202 -8.53 37.68 5.58
C LYS A 202 -9.78 37.79 6.46
N GLN A 203 -10.93 37.36 5.96
CA GLN A 203 -12.17 37.28 6.73
C GLN A 203 -12.62 35.83 6.85
N HIS A 204 -13.25 35.51 7.98
CA HIS A 204 -13.70 34.16 8.29
C HIS A 204 -15.19 34.02 8.05
N TYR A 205 -15.59 32.88 7.52
CA TYR A 205 -16.98 32.58 7.17
C TYR A 205 -17.34 31.17 7.63
N LEU A 206 -18.47 31.05 8.32
CA LEU A 206 -19.13 29.78 8.57
C LEU A 206 -19.95 29.40 7.33
N VAL A 207 -19.64 28.25 6.75
CA VAL A 207 -20.35 27.69 5.61
C VAL A 207 -21.14 26.48 6.09
N VAL A 208 -22.46 26.50 5.94
CA VAL A 208 -23.35 25.40 6.27
C VAL A 208 -24.00 24.88 5.00
N VAL A 209 -24.00 23.57 4.80
CA VAL A 209 -24.61 22.92 3.64
C VAL A 209 -25.60 21.84 4.06
N ASP A 210 -26.77 21.84 3.43
CA ASP A 210 -27.74 20.77 3.55
C ASP A 210 -27.38 19.58 2.64
N TYR A 211 -27.29 18.39 3.24
CA TYR A 211 -26.93 17.15 2.54
C TYR A 211 -28.06 16.60 1.67
N PHE A 212 -29.28 17.14 1.74
CA PHE A 212 -30.35 16.77 0.82
C PHE A 212 -30.37 17.69 -0.41
N SER A 213 -30.59 18.99 -0.19
CA SER A 213 -30.82 19.99 -1.24
C SER A 213 -29.54 20.57 -1.83
N ARG A 214 -28.38 20.39 -1.17
CA ARG A 214 -27.14 21.16 -1.43
C ARG A 214 -27.33 22.67 -1.25
N TYR A 215 -28.34 23.09 -0.48
CA TYR A 215 -28.52 24.48 -0.13
C TYR A 215 -27.38 24.92 0.79
N THR A 216 -26.66 25.94 0.37
CA THR A 216 -25.52 26.50 1.10
C THR A 216 -25.92 27.80 1.76
N ASP A 217 -25.64 27.93 3.05
CA ASP A 217 -25.75 29.14 3.83
C ASP A 217 -24.37 29.60 4.29
N ILE A 218 -24.15 30.92 4.27
CA ILE A 218 -22.84 31.52 4.55
C ILE A 218 -23.05 32.66 5.53
N ALA A 219 -22.35 32.62 6.66
CA ALA A 219 -22.34 33.69 7.65
C ALA A 219 -20.92 34.20 7.86
N HIS A 220 -20.75 35.51 7.87
CA HIS A 220 -19.49 36.14 8.26
C HIS A 220 -19.27 35.99 9.77
N LEU A 221 -18.06 35.64 10.17
CA LEU A 221 -17.65 35.49 11.57
C LEU A 221 -16.73 36.63 11.97
N GLN A 222 -17.12 37.39 13.00
CA GLN A 222 -16.29 38.45 13.56
C GLN A 222 -15.03 37.93 14.25
N ASN A 223 -15.10 36.71 14.80
CA ASN A 223 -13.99 35.99 15.39
C ASN A 223 -14.24 34.47 15.30
N LEU A 224 -13.21 33.67 15.57
CA LEU A 224 -13.27 32.21 15.51
C LEU A 224 -13.71 31.55 16.82
N SER A 225 -14.43 32.28 17.70
CA SER A 225 -14.90 31.70 18.95
C SER A 225 -16.04 30.69 18.72
N GLY A 226 -16.11 29.70 19.60
CA GLY A 226 -17.25 28.78 19.63
C GLY A 226 -18.57 29.49 19.92
N GLU A 227 -18.56 30.60 20.67
CA GLU A 227 -19.77 31.39 20.96
C GLU A 227 -20.33 32.06 19.71
N THR A 228 -19.50 32.79 18.95
CA THR A 228 -19.90 33.42 17.69
C THR A 228 -20.38 32.38 16.68
N THR A 229 -19.67 31.26 16.58
CA THR A 229 -20.06 30.14 15.70
C THR A 229 -21.44 29.57 16.08
N ARG A 230 -21.68 29.32 17.37
CA ARG A 230 -23.00 28.86 17.85
C ARG A 230 -24.10 29.89 17.61
N ALA A 231 -23.84 31.18 17.80
CA ALA A 231 -24.82 32.23 17.54
C ALA A 231 -25.25 32.25 16.06
N CYS A 232 -24.31 32.11 15.13
CA CYS A 232 -24.61 31.97 13.70
C CYS A 232 -25.42 30.71 13.40
N LEU A 233 -25.08 29.55 14.00
CA LEU A 233 -25.84 28.32 13.85
C LEU A 233 -27.27 28.47 14.40
N LYS A 234 -27.44 29.06 15.58
CA LYS A 234 -28.77 29.35 16.17
C LYS A 234 -29.62 30.21 15.23
N ASN A 235 -29.03 31.23 14.61
CA ASN A 235 -29.73 32.04 13.62
C ASN A 235 -30.16 31.22 12.39
N MET A 236 -29.30 30.33 11.88
CA MET A 236 -29.65 29.42 10.79
C MET A 236 -30.75 28.44 11.21
N PHE A 237 -30.70 27.91 12.43
CA PHE A 237 -31.71 26.99 12.95
C PHE A 237 -33.05 27.68 13.18
N ALA A 238 -33.06 28.96 13.56
CA ALA A 238 -34.29 29.75 13.63
C ALA A 238 -34.95 29.94 12.26
N ARG A 239 -34.18 29.91 11.16
CA ARG A 239 -34.69 30.06 9.78
C ARG A 239 -35.19 28.74 9.18
N TRP A 240 -34.50 27.64 9.46
CA TRP A 240 -34.71 26.36 8.76
C TRP A 240 -35.20 25.22 9.68
N GLY A 241 -35.16 25.42 10.99
CA GLY A 241 -35.37 24.38 12.00
C GLY A 241 -34.05 23.79 12.52
N CYS A 242 -34.14 22.99 13.58
CA CYS A 242 -33.03 22.19 14.08
C CYS A 242 -32.80 20.98 13.17
N PRO A 243 -31.54 20.68 12.77
CA PRO A 243 -31.23 19.45 12.05
C PRO A 243 -31.26 18.23 12.98
N ASN A 244 -31.31 17.03 12.42
CA ASN A 244 -31.09 15.81 13.21
C ASN A 244 -29.60 15.58 13.46
N ILE A 245 -28.76 15.86 12.45
CA ILE A 245 -27.31 15.62 12.52
C ILE A 245 -26.55 16.83 11.95
N LEU A 246 -25.59 17.33 12.73
CA LEU A 246 -24.61 18.31 12.29
C LEU A 246 -23.22 17.66 12.20
N PHE A 247 -22.63 17.68 11.01
CA PHE A 247 -21.25 17.27 10.77
C PHE A 247 -20.30 18.46 10.78
N THR A 248 -19.19 18.39 11.53
CA THR A 248 -18.14 19.42 11.51
C THR A 248 -16.75 18.79 11.50
N ASP A 249 -15.71 19.61 11.33
CA ASP A 249 -14.35 19.19 11.67
C ASP A 249 -14.12 19.15 13.20
N ASN A 250 -12.92 18.76 13.61
CA ASN A 250 -12.49 18.81 15.02
C ASN A 250 -11.93 20.19 15.41
N GLY A 251 -12.35 21.27 14.75
CA GLY A 251 -11.91 22.61 15.07
C GLY A 251 -12.30 23.02 16.51
N PRO A 252 -11.48 23.83 17.21
CA PRO A 252 -11.72 24.25 18.60
C PRO A 252 -13.08 24.92 18.80
N GLN A 253 -13.57 25.62 17.78
CA GLN A 253 -14.89 26.25 17.76
C GLN A 253 -16.07 25.26 17.87
N PHE A 254 -15.86 24.00 17.47
CA PHE A 254 -16.85 22.92 17.52
C PHE A 254 -16.54 21.90 18.63
N SER A 255 -15.29 21.84 19.11
CA SER A 255 -14.86 20.92 20.16
C SER A 255 -14.81 21.61 21.53
N GLY A 256 -15.94 21.61 22.25
CA GLY A 256 -16.01 22.15 23.62
C GLY A 256 -17.27 21.71 24.36
N SER A 257 -17.26 21.78 25.70
CA SER A 257 -18.42 21.45 26.54
C SER A 257 -19.66 22.25 26.13
N ALA A 258 -19.49 23.57 25.94
CA ALA A 258 -20.58 24.44 25.54
C ALA A 258 -21.15 24.14 24.14
N PHE A 259 -20.41 23.47 23.24
CA PHE A 259 -20.98 22.98 21.97
C PHE A 259 -21.76 21.67 22.17
N LYS A 260 -21.29 20.80 23.08
CA LYS A 260 -22.05 19.60 23.50
C LYS A 260 -23.35 19.97 24.20
N ASP A 261 -23.32 20.97 25.08
CA ASP A 261 -24.52 21.51 25.73
C ASP A 261 -25.47 22.08 24.69
N PHE A 262 -24.96 22.88 23.74
CA PHE A 262 -25.76 23.38 22.62
C PHE A 262 -26.42 22.26 21.80
N ALA A 263 -25.70 21.18 21.50
CA ALA A 263 -26.24 20.02 20.79
C ALA A 263 -27.35 19.31 21.57
N ARG A 264 -27.16 19.15 22.89
CA ARG A 264 -28.17 18.58 23.79
C ARG A 264 -29.41 19.48 23.88
N ASP A 265 -29.20 20.78 24.07
CA ASP A 265 -30.29 21.74 24.32
C ASP A 265 -31.16 21.96 23.08
N TYR A 266 -30.58 21.85 21.87
CA TYR A 266 -31.28 21.98 20.59
C TYR A 266 -31.66 20.63 19.97
N ASP A 267 -31.43 19.53 20.70
CA ASP A 267 -31.77 18.14 20.34
C ASP A 267 -31.25 17.71 18.96
N PHE A 268 -29.96 17.91 18.71
CA PHE A 268 -29.29 17.42 17.50
C PHE A 268 -28.03 16.61 17.81
N GLN A 269 -27.73 15.63 16.95
CA GLN A 269 -26.50 14.86 17.06
C GLN A 269 -25.34 15.60 16.40
N HIS A 270 -24.30 15.92 17.16
CA HIS A 270 -23.04 16.45 16.63
C HIS A 270 -22.06 15.32 16.32
N ILE A 271 -21.61 15.24 15.07
CA ILE A 271 -20.62 14.26 14.63
C ILE A 271 -19.41 15.00 14.06
N THR A 272 -18.23 14.82 14.66
CA THR A 272 -17.00 15.40 14.13
C THR A 272 -16.28 14.42 13.20
N SER A 273 -15.67 14.94 12.13
CA SER A 273 -14.83 14.14 11.25
C SER A 273 -13.57 13.69 12.00
N SER A 274 -13.23 12.40 12.00
CA SER A 274 -11.88 12.00 12.40
C SER A 274 -10.87 12.51 11.35
N PRO A 275 -9.59 12.72 11.72
CA PRO A 275 -8.54 13.13 10.77
C PRO A 275 -8.49 12.24 9.52
N TYR A 276 -8.88 10.97 9.65
CA TYR A 276 -8.80 9.97 8.61
C TYR A 276 -10.12 9.66 7.89
N TYR A 277 -11.23 10.31 8.28
CA TYR A 277 -12.56 10.12 7.68
C TYR A 277 -13.02 11.36 6.87
N ALA A 278 -12.07 12.11 6.29
CA ALA A 278 -12.35 13.24 5.39
C ALA A 278 -13.33 12.89 4.25
N GLN A 279 -13.33 11.62 3.79
CA GLN A 279 -14.27 11.14 2.76
C GLN A 279 -15.75 11.24 3.17
N SER A 280 -16.09 11.25 4.46
CA SER A 280 -17.48 11.46 4.89
C SER A 280 -17.91 12.92 4.88
N ASN A 281 -16.96 13.85 4.97
CA ASN A 281 -17.24 15.29 4.95
C ASN A 281 -17.04 15.93 3.55
N GLY A 282 -16.85 15.12 2.51
CA GLY A 282 -16.61 15.60 1.15
C GLY A 282 -17.72 16.52 0.60
N GLU A 283 -18.94 16.45 1.13
CA GLU A 283 -20.00 17.41 0.77
C GLU A 283 -19.75 18.80 1.38
N ALA A 284 -19.35 18.88 2.65
CA ALA A 284 -18.97 20.16 3.27
C ALA A 284 -17.72 20.74 2.60
N GLU A 285 -16.71 19.91 2.30
CA GLU A 285 -15.51 20.36 1.58
C GLU A 285 -15.86 20.98 0.21
N ARG A 286 -16.74 20.32 -0.56
CA ARG A 286 -17.22 20.85 -1.85
C ARG A 286 -18.06 22.12 -1.68
N ALA A 287 -18.85 22.20 -0.61
CA ALA A 287 -19.62 23.40 -0.29
C ALA A 287 -18.70 24.57 0.04
N VAL A 288 -17.63 24.35 0.82
CA VAL A 288 -16.61 25.36 1.11
C VAL A 288 -15.90 25.83 -0.15
N GLN A 289 -15.51 24.93 -1.05
CA GLN A 289 -14.94 25.32 -2.35
C GLN A 289 -15.91 26.17 -3.18
N THR A 290 -17.20 25.90 -3.09
CA THR A 290 -18.24 26.67 -3.77
C THR A 290 -18.44 28.03 -3.11
N ALA A 291 -18.51 28.08 -1.77
CA ALA A 291 -18.59 29.29 -0.99
C ALA A 291 -17.38 30.21 -1.24
N LYS A 292 -16.15 29.68 -1.26
CA LYS A 292 -14.96 30.46 -1.60
C LYS A 292 -15.02 31.08 -2.98
N ARG A 293 -15.61 30.40 -3.97
CA ARG A 293 -15.80 30.96 -5.33
C ARG A 293 -16.84 32.08 -5.34
N ILE A 294 -17.94 31.89 -4.60
CA ILE A 294 -19.01 32.89 -4.43
C ILE A 294 -18.47 34.14 -3.72
N LEU A 295 -17.76 33.98 -2.61
CA LEU A 295 -17.20 35.07 -1.80
C LEU A 295 -16.10 35.88 -2.52
N LYS A 296 -15.52 35.35 -3.59
CA LYS A 296 -14.54 36.04 -4.44
C LYS A 296 -15.16 36.85 -5.57
N GLN A 297 -16.48 36.74 -5.79
CA GLN A 297 -17.16 37.56 -6.79
C GLN A 297 -17.32 39.01 -6.29
N SER A 298 -17.55 39.94 -7.21
CA SER A 298 -17.78 41.36 -6.89
C SER A 298 -19.01 41.56 -6.00
N ASP A 299 -20.08 40.82 -6.27
CA ASP A 299 -21.27 40.72 -5.42
C ASP A 299 -21.52 39.26 -4.99
N PRO A 300 -21.02 38.88 -3.80
CA PRO A 300 -21.25 37.55 -3.24
C PRO A 300 -22.72 37.22 -2.99
N PHE A 301 -23.58 38.21 -2.73
CA PHE A 301 -25.00 37.97 -2.43
C PHE A 301 -25.77 37.58 -3.69
N THR A 302 -25.59 38.31 -4.79
CA THR A 302 -26.16 37.93 -6.09
C THR A 302 -25.63 36.58 -6.55
N SER A 303 -24.34 36.30 -6.31
CA SER A 303 -23.70 35.03 -6.66
C SER A 303 -24.28 33.85 -5.85
N LEU A 304 -24.51 34.04 -4.55
CA LEU A 304 -25.13 33.05 -3.68
C LEU A 304 -26.60 32.81 -4.05
N MET A 305 -27.36 33.86 -4.33
CA MET A 305 -28.75 33.76 -4.80
C MET A 305 -28.83 32.98 -6.11
N SER A 306 -27.95 33.29 -7.07
CA SER A 306 -27.87 32.60 -8.36
C SER A 306 -27.53 31.12 -8.20
N TYR A 307 -26.58 30.78 -7.32
CA TYR A 307 -26.27 29.39 -6.99
C TYR A 307 -27.50 28.64 -6.45
N ARG A 308 -28.21 29.25 -5.48
CA ARG A 308 -29.42 28.67 -4.88
C ARG A 308 -30.54 28.46 -5.90
N ALA A 309 -30.65 29.30 -6.92
CA ALA A 309 -31.65 29.21 -7.98
C ALA A 309 -31.25 28.28 -9.15
N THR A 310 -29.99 27.90 -9.27
CA THR A 310 -29.49 27.15 -10.43
C THR A 310 -29.68 25.62 -10.24
N PRO A 311 -30.28 24.91 -11.20
CA PRO A 311 -30.42 23.46 -11.15
C PRO A 311 -29.11 22.70 -10.95
N LEU A 312 -29.10 21.73 -10.04
CA LEU A 312 -27.95 20.85 -9.82
C LEU A 312 -27.80 19.86 -10.97
N GLN A 313 -26.57 19.63 -11.44
CA GLN A 313 -26.31 18.65 -12.51
C GLN A 313 -26.80 17.23 -12.20
N ALA A 314 -26.80 16.83 -10.91
CA ALA A 314 -27.17 15.48 -10.51
C ALA A 314 -28.68 15.21 -10.55
N THR A 315 -29.50 16.22 -10.26
CA THR A 315 -30.96 16.07 -10.07
C THR A 315 -31.79 16.86 -11.07
N GLY A 316 -31.21 17.89 -11.70
CA GLY A 316 -31.95 18.85 -12.54
C GLY A 316 -32.84 19.81 -11.75
N VAL A 317 -32.73 19.83 -10.43
CA VAL A 317 -33.54 20.67 -9.53
C VAL A 317 -32.60 21.57 -8.73
N SER A 318 -32.99 22.83 -8.53
CA SER A 318 -32.16 23.81 -7.82
C SER A 318 -32.15 23.58 -6.30
N PRO A 319 -31.11 24.04 -5.57
CA PRO A 319 -31.09 23.97 -4.11
C PRO A 319 -32.29 24.65 -3.46
N ALA A 320 -32.71 25.81 -3.97
CA ALA A 320 -33.88 26.54 -3.46
C ALA A 320 -35.17 25.73 -3.61
N GLN A 321 -35.39 25.08 -4.76
CA GLN A 321 -36.57 24.24 -4.97
C GLN A 321 -36.56 23.01 -4.08
N LEU A 322 -35.39 22.37 -3.87
CA LEU A 322 -35.29 21.22 -2.99
C LEU A 322 -35.47 21.59 -1.51
N MET A 323 -35.02 22.78 -1.10
CA MET A 323 -35.07 23.25 0.28
C MET A 323 -36.42 23.89 0.65
N MET A 324 -36.96 24.73 -0.23
CA MET A 324 -38.13 25.59 0.03
C MET A 324 -39.38 25.18 -0.77
N GLY A 325 -39.29 24.19 -1.65
CA GLY A 325 -40.43 23.75 -2.47
C GLY A 325 -40.89 24.80 -3.49
N ARG A 326 -40.04 25.75 -3.87
CA ARG A 326 -40.38 26.78 -4.86
C ARG A 326 -39.14 27.29 -5.59
N GLN A 327 -39.35 27.81 -6.80
CA GLN A 327 -38.34 28.61 -7.46
C GLN A 327 -38.27 29.99 -6.81
N ILE A 328 -37.06 30.51 -6.65
CA ILE A 328 -36.86 31.89 -6.19
C ILE A 328 -36.68 32.81 -7.40
N ARG A 329 -37.28 34.01 -7.33
CA ARG A 329 -37.04 35.05 -8.31
C ARG A 329 -35.61 35.59 -8.14
N THR A 330 -34.90 35.73 -9.25
CA THR A 330 -33.56 36.32 -9.29
C THR A 330 -33.58 37.58 -10.17
N THR A 331 -32.43 38.04 -10.63
CA THR A 331 -32.31 39.20 -11.52
C THR A 331 -32.68 38.91 -12.98
N VAL A 332 -32.86 37.64 -13.36
CA VAL A 332 -33.33 37.28 -14.71
C VAL A 332 -34.86 37.29 -14.79
N PRO A 333 -35.44 37.76 -15.91
CA PRO A 333 -36.89 37.70 -16.13
C PRO A 333 -37.40 36.26 -15.96
N THR A 334 -38.43 36.10 -15.13
CA THR A 334 -39.07 34.81 -14.83
C THR A 334 -40.56 34.96 -15.01
N LEU A 335 -41.19 34.00 -15.69
CA LEU A 335 -42.64 33.96 -15.88
C LEU A 335 -43.33 33.61 -14.56
N GLU A 336 -44.49 34.24 -14.30
CA GLU A 336 -45.28 34.00 -13.08
C GLU A 336 -45.64 32.51 -12.93
N SER A 337 -45.87 31.79 -14.03
CA SER A 337 -46.18 30.35 -14.02
C SER A 337 -45.10 29.45 -13.39
N HIS A 338 -43.87 29.93 -13.20
CA HIS A 338 -42.78 29.17 -12.58
C HIS A 338 -42.59 29.46 -11.08
N LEU A 339 -43.29 30.45 -10.53
CA LEU A 339 -43.13 30.90 -9.15
C LEU A 339 -44.05 30.23 -8.11
N PRO A 340 -45.23 29.65 -8.48
CA PRO A 340 -46.04 28.90 -7.54
C PRO A 340 -45.22 27.82 -6.82
N PRO A 341 -45.41 27.65 -5.50
CA PRO A 341 -44.74 26.59 -4.77
C PRO A 341 -45.23 25.22 -5.24
N GLU A 342 -44.29 24.34 -5.54
CA GLU A 342 -44.53 22.96 -5.94
C GLU A 342 -43.41 22.06 -5.41
N TRP A 343 -43.81 21.01 -4.69
CA TRP A 343 -42.87 20.00 -4.22
C TRP A 343 -42.53 19.02 -5.35
N HIS A 344 -41.25 18.95 -5.69
CA HIS A 344 -40.75 18.00 -6.67
C HIS A 344 -40.97 16.54 -6.23
N ASP A 345 -41.20 15.64 -7.19
CA ASP A 345 -41.27 14.21 -6.92
C ASP A 345 -39.94 13.69 -6.36
N LEU A 346 -39.90 13.51 -5.04
CA LEU A 346 -38.72 13.07 -4.31
C LEU A 346 -38.21 11.70 -4.79
N ARG A 347 -39.07 10.85 -5.33
CA ARG A 347 -38.64 9.56 -5.90
C ARG A 347 -37.79 9.77 -7.15
N ARG A 348 -38.15 10.75 -8.00
CA ARG A 348 -37.34 11.12 -9.18
C ARG A 348 -36.01 11.74 -8.77
N VAL A 349 -36.02 12.66 -7.82
CA VAL A 349 -34.80 13.30 -7.29
C VAL A 349 -33.83 12.25 -6.74
N ARG A 350 -34.31 11.32 -5.91
CA ARG A 350 -33.50 10.22 -5.35
C ARG A 350 -32.94 9.30 -6.43
N LYS A 351 -33.76 8.90 -7.42
CA LYS A 351 -33.31 8.08 -8.55
C LYS A 351 -32.21 8.78 -9.37
N ALA A 352 -32.39 10.07 -9.68
CA ALA A 352 -31.42 10.87 -10.43
C ALA A 352 -30.09 11.01 -9.66
N HIS A 353 -30.17 11.34 -8.37
CA HIS A 353 -29.00 11.43 -7.49
C HIS A 353 -28.25 10.10 -7.37
N GLN A 354 -28.97 9.00 -7.18
CA GLN A 354 -28.37 7.66 -7.11
C GLN A 354 -27.69 7.28 -8.43
N LYS A 355 -28.32 7.59 -9.57
CA LYS A 355 -27.72 7.40 -10.90
C LYS A 355 -26.43 8.20 -11.03
N ALA A 356 -26.42 9.46 -10.64
CA ALA A 356 -25.23 10.31 -10.67
C ALA A 356 -24.11 9.73 -9.77
N LYS A 357 -24.43 9.33 -8.53
CA LYS A 357 -23.47 8.69 -7.60
C LYS A 357 -22.87 7.41 -8.16
N ARG A 358 -23.67 6.54 -8.79
CA ARG A 358 -23.18 5.32 -9.46
C ARG A 358 -22.20 5.65 -10.59
N THR A 359 -22.53 6.65 -11.40
CA THR A 359 -21.67 7.12 -12.50
C THR A 359 -20.35 7.66 -11.97
N TYR A 360 -20.36 8.53 -10.94
CA TYR A 360 -19.14 9.05 -10.31
C TYR A 360 -18.28 7.93 -9.73
N ARG A 361 -18.89 6.97 -9.00
CA ARG A 361 -18.18 5.80 -8.47
C ARG A 361 -17.53 4.99 -9.59
N LYS A 362 -18.22 4.75 -10.70
CA LYS A 362 -17.68 4.01 -11.86
C LYS A 362 -16.45 4.71 -12.44
N TYR A 363 -16.52 6.01 -12.70
CA TYR A 363 -15.39 6.77 -13.26
C TYR A 363 -14.22 6.88 -12.28
N TYR A 364 -14.49 7.14 -11.01
CA TYR A 364 -13.46 7.17 -9.97
C TYR A 364 -12.75 5.80 -9.87
N ASN A 365 -13.51 4.71 -9.81
CA ASN A 365 -12.95 3.37 -9.69
C ASN A 365 -12.12 2.97 -10.92
N LYS A 366 -12.59 3.31 -12.12
CA LYS A 366 -11.86 3.06 -13.37
C LYS A 366 -10.55 3.85 -13.42
N ARG A 367 -10.60 5.14 -13.09
CA ARG A 367 -9.43 6.03 -13.14
C ARG A 367 -8.34 5.63 -12.15
N ASN A 368 -8.71 5.14 -10.97
CA ASN A 368 -7.75 4.82 -9.90
C ASN A 368 -7.33 3.33 -9.87
N GLY A 369 -7.72 2.50 -10.84
CA GLY A 369 -7.28 1.10 -10.93
C GLY A 369 -7.57 0.28 -9.67
N ILE A 370 -8.75 0.50 -9.09
CA ILE A 370 -9.09 0.12 -7.72
C ILE A 370 -9.16 -1.40 -7.53
N ARG A 371 -8.63 -1.86 -6.39
CA ARG A 371 -8.88 -3.20 -5.82
C ARG A 371 -9.39 -3.04 -4.39
N THR A 372 -10.34 -3.88 -4.00
CA THR A 372 -10.76 -3.98 -2.59
C THR A 372 -9.60 -4.54 -1.79
N LEU A 373 -9.24 -3.86 -0.70
CA LEU A 373 -8.21 -4.33 0.21
C LEU A 373 -8.81 -5.28 1.25
N PRO A 374 -8.10 -6.34 1.64
CA PRO A 374 -8.54 -7.20 2.73
C PRO A 374 -8.56 -6.41 4.04
N GLU A 375 -9.42 -6.83 4.96
CA GLU A 375 -9.43 -6.27 6.31
C GLU A 375 -8.14 -6.62 7.03
N ILE A 376 -7.66 -5.70 7.86
CA ILE A 376 -6.41 -5.88 8.59
C ILE A 376 -6.75 -6.42 9.97
N PRO A 377 -6.22 -7.60 10.35
CA PRO A 377 -6.57 -8.22 11.63
C PRO A 377 -5.96 -7.46 12.82
N PRO A 378 -6.61 -7.50 14.00
CA PRO A 378 -6.02 -7.08 15.26
C PRO A 378 -4.63 -7.69 15.50
N GLY A 379 -3.72 -6.91 16.09
CA GLY A 379 -2.32 -7.31 16.34
C GLY A 379 -1.38 -7.08 15.15
N THR A 380 -1.89 -6.67 13.97
CA THR A 380 -1.03 -6.38 12.81
C THR A 380 -0.27 -5.07 13.01
N SER A 381 1.05 -5.11 12.80
CA SER A 381 1.89 -3.91 12.73
C SER A 381 1.71 -3.20 11.39
N VAL A 382 1.41 -1.91 11.43
CA VAL A 382 1.16 -1.06 10.26
C VAL A 382 2.00 0.20 10.34
N ALA A 383 2.35 0.74 9.17
CA ALA A 383 2.89 2.08 9.09
C ALA A 383 1.73 3.09 9.08
N VAL A 384 1.86 4.19 9.82
CA VAL A 384 0.88 5.26 9.94
C VAL A 384 1.49 6.55 9.37
N LYS A 385 0.66 7.31 8.66
CA LYS A 385 0.99 8.64 8.14
C LYS A 385 -0.03 9.62 8.67
N LEU A 386 0.40 10.68 9.34
CA LEU A 386 -0.47 11.82 9.71
C LEU A 386 -0.49 12.84 8.57
N ASP A 387 -1.55 13.65 8.47
CA ASP A 387 -1.69 14.65 7.38
C ASP A 387 -0.57 15.71 7.37
N ALA A 388 0.01 16.00 8.53
CA ALA A 388 1.15 16.91 8.65
C ALA A 388 2.47 16.30 8.15
N GLU A 389 2.53 14.99 7.95
CA GLU A 389 3.76 14.26 7.64
C GLU A 389 3.87 13.98 6.13
N ARG A 390 5.09 14.10 5.58
CA ARG A 390 5.33 13.82 4.16
C ARG A 390 5.52 12.32 3.86
N GLY A 391 5.86 11.49 4.86
CA GLY A 391 6.18 10.07 4.70
C GLY A 391 5.46 9.14 5.70
N TRP A 392 5.65 7.83 5.53
CA TRP A 392 5.14 6.77 6.43
C TRP A 392 6.13 6.53 7.57
N ILE A 393 6.23 7.48 8.49
CA ILE A 393 7.32 7.54 9.47
C ILE A 393 6.97 6.80 10.76
N ARG A 394 5.67 6.68 11.06
CA ARG A 394 5.20 6.05 12.30
C ARG A 394 4.88 4.59 12.10
N SER A 395 5.09 3.80 13.13
CA SER A 395 4.55 2.46 13.26
C SER A 395 3.42 2.46 14.29
N GLY A 396 2.53 1.48 14.17
CA GLY A 396 1.50 1.22 15.17
C GLY A 396 0.90 -0.16 14.99
N THR A 397 0.25 -0.64 16.04
CA THR A 397 -0.40 -1.95 16.05
C THR A 397 -1.91 -1.78 16.02
N ILE A 398 -2.59 -2.48 15.12
CA ILE A 398 -4.05 -2.43 15.08
C ILE A 398 -4.62 -3.10 16.33
N LEU A 399 -5.43 -2.36 17.08
CA LEU A 399 -6.17 -2.87 18.23
C LEU A 399 -7.47 -3.54 17.77
N ARG A 400 -8.29 -2.82 17.00
CA ARG A 400 -9.58 -3.32 16.49
C ARG A 400 -10.11 -2.46 15.35
N LYS A 401 -11.06 -3.02 14.61
CA LYS A 401 -11.88 -2.29 13.63
C LYS A 401 -12.93 -1.43 14.35
N CYS A 402 -13.18 -0.23 13.83
CA CYS A 402 -14.26 0.63 14.31
C CYS A 402 -15.59 0.27 13.61
N GLU A 403 -16.70 0.78 14.13
CA GLU A 403 -18.01 0.66 13.48
C GLU A 403 -18.08 1.41 12.14
N SER A 404 -17.30 2.48 12.00
CA SER A 404 -17.19 3.20 10.73
C SER A 404 -16.42 2.38 9.70
N PRO A 405 -16.88 2.35 8.43
CA PRO A 405 -16.25 1.56 7.39
C PRO A 405 -14.81 2.05 7.15
N ARG A 406 -13.88 1.09 7.04
CA ARG A 406 -12.44 1.32 6.78
C ARG A 406 -11.75 2.19 7.84
N SER A 407 -12.17 2.11 9.08
CA SER A 407 -11.50 2.78 10.21
C SER A 407 -11.03 1.76 11.24
N TYR A 408 -9.85 1.99 11.82
CA TYR A 408 -9.20 1.08 12.77
C TYR A 408 -8.65 1.90 13.94
N LEU A 409 -8.72 1.36 15.14
CA LEU A 409 -7.98 1.90 16.28
C LEU A 409 -6.56 1.33 16.25
N ILE A 410 -5.57 2.21 16.32
CA ILE A 410 -4.15 1.88 16.20
C ILE A 410 -3.43 2.36 17.46
N GLN A 411 -2.71 1.48 18.14
CA GLN A 411 -1.79 1.84 19.20
C GLN A 411 -0.47 2.30 18.57
N SER A 412 -0.09 3.56 18.76
CA SER A 412 1.22 4.11 18.40
C SER A 412 2.02 4.45 19.66
N GLU A 413 3.29 4.80 19.49
CA GLU A 413 4.20 5.24 20.56
C GLU A 413 3.67 6.49 21.28
N THR A 414 2.97 7.37 20.55
CA THR A 414 2.41 8.62 21.09
C THR A 414 0.99 8.49 21.62
N GLY A 415 0.42 7.28 21.65
CA GLY A 415 -0.93 7.01 22.13
C GLY A 415 -1.83 6.29 21.10
N VAL A 416 -3.13 6.26 21.39
CA VAL A 416 -4.13 5.59 20.54
C VAL A 416 -4.61 6.56 19.46
N LEU A 417 -4.46 6.15 18.20
CA LEU A 417 -4.96 6.82 17.01
C LEU A 417 -6.18 6.07 16.47
N ARG A 418 -7.07 6.78 15.76
CA ARG A 418 -8.22 6.20 15.05
C ARG A 418 -8.19 6.58 13.58
#